data_AF-A0A848Z3K1-F1
#
_entry.id   AF-A0A848Z3K1-F1
#
_cell.length_a   1.000
_cell.length_b   1.000
_cell.length_c   1.000
_cell.angle_alpha   90.00
_cell.angle_beta   90.00
_cell.angle_gamma   90.00
#
_symmetry.space_group_name_H-M   'P 1'
#
loop_
_entity.id
_entity.type
_entity.pdbx_description
1 polymer ?
#
loop_
_entity_poly.entity_id
_entity_poly.type
_entity_poly.pdbx_seq_one_letter_code
_entity_poly.pdbx_strand_id
1 'polypeptide(L)'
;MSAPSPAVTLAEMRDLARNLPGPDLEAGTAARERERRLTKPAGALGRLEEVAYWMACWQGRHPPELRHPRVAVFAANHGVARDRGVSAYPVAVTRQMVANFQAGGAAVNQLCRVADADLRVYELDLDSPTADFTQGPAMDEEGCARAMAYGMMGVEPGLHLLCLGEMGIGNTTAASALCAALFGGGAAEWVGPGTGVDPDGLARKVAAVEAGLAANRVALGEPLEVLRCLGGYELAAIVGAILAARLAKTPVLLDGFACTAAAAVLWALDSKSLDHCLVAHVSAEPGHRRLLDRIGREAILDLGMRLGEGSGAALAINVVRAAVDCHAGMASFDEAGVSGKA
;
A
#
# COMPACT_ATOMS: atom_id res chain seq x y z
N MET A 1 25.13 -12.11 -31.35
CA MET A 1 25.08 -11.01 -30.38
C MET A 1 24.23 -11.51 -29.22
N SER A 2 24.84 -11.78 -28.07
CA SER A 2 24.07 -12.16 -26.88
C SER A 2 23.16 -11.01 -26.51
N ALA A 3 21.89 -11.29 -26.22
CA ALA A 3 20.97 -10.28 -25.69
C ALA A 3 21.61 -9.65 -24.44
N PRO A 4 21.51 -8.31 -24.26
CA PRO A 4 21.99 -7.69 -23.03
C PRO A 4 21.31 -8.36 -21.83
N SER A 5 22.07 -8.64 -20.78
CA SER A 5 21.49 -9.13 -19.51
C SER A 5 20.39 -8.16 -19.05
N PRO A 6 19.26 -8.64 -18.54
CA PRO A 6 18.21 -7.76 -18.03
C PRO A 6 18.81 -6.88 -16.92
N ALA A 7 18.55 -5.57 -17.00
CA ALA A 7 19.12 -4.60 -16.07
C ALA A 7 18.53 -4.73 -14.65
N VAL A 8 17.39 -5.40 -14.49
CA VAL A 8 16.71 -5.70 -13.21
C VAL A 8 15.95 -7.04 -13.34
N THR A 9 15.97 -7.87 -12.30
CA THR A 9 15.32 -9.21 -12.25
C THR A 9 14.46 -9.42 -10.99
N LEU A 10 13.56 -10.40 -11.01
CA LEU A 10 12.82 -10.78 -9.79
C LEU A 10 13.71 -11.44 -8.74
N ALA A 11 14.82 -12.06 -9.16
CA ALA A 11 15.81 -12.60 -8.24
C ALA A 11 16.44 -11.50 -7.37
N GLU A 12 16.84 -10.38 -7.96
CA GLU A 12 17.38 -9.23 -7.21
C GLU A 12 16.35 -8.65 -6.25
N MET A 13 15.08 -8.52 -6.67
CA MET A 13 14.00 -8.05 -5.81
C MET A 13 13.77 -8.98 -4.60
N ARG A 14 13.88 -10.29 -4.81
CA ARG A 14 13.78 -11.29 -3.74
C ARG A 14 14.95 -11.16 -2.76
N ASP A 15 16.15 -10.92 -3.27
CA ASP A 15 17.33 -10.76 -2.43
C ASP A 15 17.28 -9.45 -1.61
N LEU A 16 16.71 -8.38 -2.15
CA LEU A 16 16.40 -7.16 -1.39
C LEU A 16 15.40 -7.45 -0.26
N ALA A 17 14.31 -8.17 -0.55
CA ALA A 17 13.28 -8.50 0.43
C ALA A 17 13.79 -9.34 1.62
N ARG A 18 14.83 -10.16 1.40
CA ARG A 18 15.48 -10.97 2.44
C ARG A 18 16.42 -10.19 3.35
N ASN A 19 16.90 -9.03 2.90
CA ASN A 19 17.93 -8.25 3.60
C ASN A 19 17.41 -6.89 4.08
N LEU A 20 16.14 -6.85 4.50
CA LEU A 20 15.49 -5.62 4.97
C LEU A 20 15.94 -5.26 6.40
N PRO A 21 16.26 -3.98 6.69
CA PRO A 21 16.67 -3.56 8.02
C PRO A 21 15.54 -3.70 9.06
N GLY A 22 15.91 -3.85 10.33
CA GLY A 22 14.98 -3.80 11.46
C GLY A 22 14.65 -2.36 11.90
N PRO A 23 13.66 -2.21 12.81
CA PRO A 23 13.34 -0.92 13.42
C PRO A 23 14.48 -0.45 14.32
N ASP A 24 14.51 0.86 14.61
CA ASP A 24 15.37 1.43 15.63
C ASP A 24 14.73 1.27 17.02
N LEU A 25 15.26 0.34 17.80
CA LEU A 25 14.73 0.02 19.13
C LEU A 25 15.10 1.07 20.19
N GLU A 26 16.16 1.84 19.97
CA GLU A 26 16.58 2.90 20.90
C GLU A 26 15.61 4.08 20.83
N ALA A 27 15.29 4.54 19.62
CA ALA A 27 14.26 5.55 19.37
C ALA A 27 12.89 5.10 19.91
N GLY A 28 12.53 3.84 19.68
CA GLY A 28 11.31 3.25 20.23
C GLY A 28 11.29 3.22 21.76
N THR A 29 12.42 2.92 22.40
CA THR A 29 12.53 2.91 23.87
C THR A 29 12.35 4.32 24.42
N ALA A 30 13.01 5.32 23.83
CA ALA A 30 12.86 6.71 24.22
C ALA A 30 11.40 7.19 24.10
N ALA A 31 10.70 6.83 23.02
CA ALA A 31 9.27 7.13 22.86
C ALA A 31 8.42 6.50 23.97
N ARG A 32 8.60 5.21 24.29
CA ARG A 32 7.85 4.53 25.36
C ARG A 32 8.11 5.14 26.74
N GLU A 33 9.35 5.52 27.03
CA GLU A 33 9.73 6.15 28.30
C GLU A 33 9.15 7.55 28.46
N ARG A 34 9.09 8.32 27.37
CA ARG A 34 8.37 9.60 27.36
C ARG A 34 6.88 9.39 27.59
N GLU A 35 6.25 8.48 26.85
CA GLU A 35 4.80 8.23 26.89
C GLU A 35 4.27 7.92 28.30
N ARG A 36 5.06 7.20 29.10
CA ARG A 36 4.75 6.85 30.50
C ARG A 36 4.76 8.05 31.46
N ARG A 37 5.46 9.11 31.12
CA ARG A 37 5.63 10.31 31.95
C ARG A 37 4.67 11.43 31.57
N LEU A 38 4.04 11.37 30.40
CA LEU A 38 3.09 12.39 29.94
C LEU A 38 1.91 12.52 30.92
N THR A 39 1.34 13.72 31.04
CA THR A 39 0.23 14.08 31.97
C THR A 39 -1.10 13.42 31.61
N LYS A 40 -1.13 12.08 31.63
CA LYS A 40 -2.30 11.25 31.37
C LYS A 40 -2.16 9.89 32.05
N PRO A 41 -3.27 9.16 32.28
CA PRO A 41 -3.18 7.75 32.62
C PRO A 41 -2.47 6.97 31.51
N ALA A 42 -1.64 6.00 31.88
CA ALA A 42 -0.93 5.16 30.92
C ALA A 42 -1.91 4.45 29.97
N GLY A 43 -1.65 4.52 28.66
CA GLY A 43 -2.51 3.92 27.62
C GLY A 43 -3.79 4.69 27.31
N ALA A 44 -4.06 5.84 27.94
CA ALA A 44 -5.31 6.57 27.75
C ALA A 44 -5.51 7.12 26.33
N LEU A 45 -4.46 7.24 25.51
CA LEU A 45 -4.57 7.64 24.10
C LEU A 45 -4.60 6.44 23.13
N GLY A 46 -4.54 5.21 23.65
CA GLY A 46 -4.66 3.97 22.87
C GLY A 46 -3.73 3.94 21.67
N ARG A 47 -4.30 3.75 20.47
CA ARG A 47 -3.54 3.59 19.22
C ARG A 47 -2.71 4.81 18.81
N LEU A 48 -3.00 6.01 19.32
CA LEU A 48 -2.12 7.16 19.05
C LEU A 48 -0.73 6.95 19.68
N GLU A 49 -0.66 6.31 20.85
CA GLU A 49 0.61 5.98 21.51
C GLU A 49 1.41 4.97 20.67
N GLU A 50 0.72 4.00 20.08
CA GLU A 50 1.31 2.99 19.19
C GLU A 50 1.85 3.61 17.89
N VAL A 51 1.11 4.55 17.30
CA VAL A 51 1.51 5.25 16.08
C VAL A 51 2.73 6.14 16.33
N ALA A 52 2.78 6.87 17.45
CA ALA A 52 3.94 7.68 17.81
C ALA A 52 5.19 6.80 18.02
N TYR A 53 5.04 5.67 18.73
CA TYR A 53 6.10 4.67 18.88
C TYR A 53 6.57 4.11 17.53
N TRP A 54 5.64 3.72 16.65
CA TRP A 54 5.94 3.20 15.33
C TRP A 54 6.71 4.21 14.47
N MET A 55 6.28 5.48 14.48
CA MET A 55 7.00 6.57 13.80
C MET A 55 8.43 6.71 14.32
N ALA A 56 8.63 6.69 15.65
CA ALA A 56 9.95 6.82 16.25
C ALA A 56 10.89 5.67 15.85
N CYS A 57 10.38 4.44 15.93
CA CYS A 57 11.11 3.23 15.54
C CYS A 57 11.58 3.26 14.09
N TRP A 58 10.71 3.66 13.17
CA TRP A 58 11.06 3.63 11.76
C TRP A 58 11.87 4.84 11.34
N GLN A 59 11.58 6.04 11.85
CA GLN A 59 12.44 7.20 11.56
C GLN A 59 13.82 7.14 12.25
N GLY A 60 14.01 6.25 13.24
CA GLY A 60 15.25 6.18 14.01
C GLY A 60 15.52 7.44 14.82
N ARG A 61 14.45 8.10 15.30
CA ARG A 61 14.57 9.35 16.06
C ARG A 61 13.47 9.48 17.11
N HIS A 62 13.81 10.20 18.18
CA HIS A 62 12.85 10.66 19.18
C HIS A 62 13.15 12.14 19.54
N PRO A 63 12.15 13.03 19.52
CA PRO A 63 10.77 12.77 19.11
C PRO A 63 10.67 12.47 17.59
N PRO A 64 9.71 11.63 17.17
CA PRO A 64 9.38 11.47 15.76
C PRO A 64 8.83 12.79 15.18
N GLU A 65 8.83 12.92 13.86
CA GLU A 65 8.39 14.15 13.19
C GLU A 65 7.58 13.85 11.94
N LEU A 66 6.57 14.66 11.62
CA LEU A 66 5.82 14.52 10.37
C LEU A 66 5.69 15.85 9.65
N ARG A 67 6.76 16.31 8.99
CA ARG A 67 6.77 17.57 8.24
C ARG A 67 6.72 17.39 6.73
N HIS A 68 7.21 16.26 6.24
CA HIS A 68 7.30 15.99 4.80
C HIS A 68 6.62 14.65 4.46
N PRO A 69 5.28 14.54 4.59
CA PRO A 69 4.57 13.40 4.06
C PRO A 69 4.44 13.50 2.53
N ARG A 70 4.53 12.36 1.85
CA ARG A 70 4.24 12.23 0.41
C ARG A 70 3.15 11.20 0.18
N VAL A 71 2.23 11.51 -0.73
CA VAL A 71 1.32 10.56 -1.36
C VAL A 71 1.84 10.25 -2.76
N ALA A 72 2.15 8.98 -3.01
CA ALA A 72 2.60 8.48 -4.31
C ALA A 72 1.50 7.60 -4.91
N VAL A 73 0.98 8.00 -6.07
CA VAL A 73 -0.04 7.28 -6.82
C VAL A 73 0.59 6.64 -8.04
N PHE A 74 0.59 5.32 -8.11
CA PHE A 74 1.06 4.58 -9.28
C PHE A 74 -0.11 4.25 -10.22
N ALA A 75 0.04 4.55 -11.50
CA ALA A 75 -1.03 4.40 -12.48
C ALA A 75 -0.63 3.46 -13.62
N ALA A 76 -1.48 2.46 -13.90
CA ALA A 76 -1.33 1.54 -15.02
C ALA A 76 -2.69 0.93 -15.42
N ASN A 77 -2.76 0.26 -16.57
CA ASN A 77 -3.98 -0.42 -17.03
C ASN A 77 -3.81 -1.94 -17.05
N HIS A 78 -4.93 -2.66 -16.95
CA HIS A 78 -4.95 -4.13 -16.92
C HIS A 78 -5.57 -4.75 -18.16
N GLY A 79 -4.93 -5.78 -18.72
CA GLY A 79 -5.45 -6.51 -19.88
C GLY A 79 -6.79 -7.18 -19.64
N VAL A 80 -7.02 -7.68 -18.41
CA VAL A 80 -8.29 -8.32 -18.01
C VAL A 80 -9.50 -7.39 -18.18
N ALA A 81 -9.29 -6.07 -18.17
CA ALA A 81 -10.36 -5.09 -18.26
C ALA A 81 -10.79 -4.74 -19.69
N ARG A 82 -10.04 -5.15 -20.72
CA ARG A 82 -10.35 -4.78 -22.12
C ARG A 82 -11.68 -5.36 -22.61
N ASP A 83 -11.87 -6.67 -22.46
CA ASP A 83 -12.96 -7.39 -23.13
C ASP A 83 -13.89 -8.17 -22.19
N ARG A 84 -13.60 -8.22 -20.88
CA ARG A 84 -14.35 -9.07 -19.93
C ARG A 84 -15.41 -8.33 -19.13
N GLY A 85 -15.57 -7.02 -19.30
CA GLY A 85 -16.58 -6.23 -18.59
C GLY A 85 -16.47 -6.33 -17.06
N VAL A 86 -15.23 -6.41 -16.55
CA VAL A 86 -14.87 -6.51 -15.12
C VAL A 86 -14.78 -5.14 -14.43
N SER A 87 -15.00 -4.07 -15.18
CA SER A 87 -15.04 -2.67 -14.72
C SER A 87 -16.25 -1.98 -15.31
N ALA A 88 -16.85 -1.06 -14.57
CA ALA A 88 -17.91 -0.17 -15.06
C ALA A 88 -17.38 0.91 -16.03
N TYR A 89 -16.07 1.13 -16.07
CA TYR A 89 -15.42 2.20 -16.82
C TYR A 89 -14.42 1.66 -17.85
N PRO A 90 -14.27 2.32 -19.02
CA PRO A 90 -13.28 1.94 -20.02
C PRO A 90 -11.86 2.30 -19.58
N VAL A 91 -10.85 1.58 -20.12
CA VAL A 91 -9.42 1.77 -19.79
C VAL A 91 -8.90 3.20 -20.02
N ALA A 92 -9.56 3.98 -20.88
CA ALA A 92 -9.24 5.39 -21.11
C ALA A 92 -9.42 6.27 -19.85
N VAL A 93 -10.26 5.83 -18.90
CA VAL A 93 -10.49 6.57 -17.64
C VAL A 93 -9.22 6.70 -16.80
N THR A 94 -8.29 5.73 -16.87
CA THR A 94 -7.00 5.84 -16.18
C THR A 94 -6.24 7.11 -16.59
N ARG A 95 -6.10 7.36 -17.91
CA ARG A 95 -5.46 8.57 -18.42
C ARG A 95 -6.23 9.84 -18.04
N GLN A 96 -7.56 9.79 -18.08
CA GLN A 96 -8.40 10.93 -17.70
C GLN A 96 -8.24 11.30 -16.21
N MET A 97 -8.16 10.30 -15.34
CA MET A 97 -7.93 10.53 -13.91
C MET A 97 -6.51 11.00 -13.62
N VAL A 98 -5.50 10.50 -14.34
CA VAL A 98 -4.14 11.05 -14.25
C VAL A 98 -4.11 12.53 -14.63
N ALA A 99 -4.77 12.92 -15.73
CA ALA A 99 -4.92 14.32 -16.09
C ALA A 99 -5.67 15.13 -15.01
N ASN A 100 -6.69 14.53 -14.38
CA ASN A 100 -7.42 15.15 -13.27
C ASN A 100 -6.53 15.34 -12.02
N PHE A 101 -5.64 14.39 -11.70
CA PHE A 101 -4.65 14.54 -10.63
C PHE A 101 -3.70 15.70 -10.91
N GLN A 102 -3.19 15.77 -12.14
CA GLN A 102 -2.29 16.85 -12.57
C GLN A 102 -2.98 18.22 -12.56
N ALA A 103 -4.27 18.27 -12.88
CA ALA A 103 -5.09 19.48 -12.81
C ALA A 103 -5.52 19.87 -11.38
N GLY A 104 -5.23 19.04 -10.36
CA GLY A 104 -5.61 19.34 -8.97
C GLY A 104 -7.08 19.06 -8.64
N GLY A 105 -7.81 18.33 -9.49
CA GLY A 105 -9.26 18.18 -9.42
C GLY A 105 -9.77 16.92 -8.72
N ALA A 106 -8.91 15.95 -8.40
CA ALA A 106 -9.35 14.71 -7.77
C ALA A 106 -9.52 14.84 -6.24
N ALA A 107 -10.13 13.82 -5.63
CA ALA A 107 -10.32 13.76 -4.19
C ALA A 107 -8.98 13.71 -3.44
N VAL A 108 -8.02 12.89 -3.91
CA VAL A 108 -6.69 12.81 -3.31
C VAL A 108 -5.98 14.18 -3.32
N ASN A 109 -6.14 15.00 -4.36
CA ASN A 109 -5.57 16.36 -4.37
C ASN A 109 -6.11 17.22 -3.22
N GLN A 110 -7.41 17.13 -2.92
CA GLN A 110 -8.01 17.92 -1.85
C GLN A 110 -7.52 17.43 -0.48
N LEU A 111 -7.43 16.11 -0.30
CA LEU A 111 -6.97 15.50 0.95
C LEU A 111 -5.49 15.77 1.20
N CYS A 112 -4.64 15.70 0.18
CA CYS A 112 -3.22 16.09 0.28
C CYS A 112 -3.07 17.56 0.69
N ARG A 113 -3.90 18.46 0.17
CA ARG A 113 -3.87 19.88 0.57
C ARG A 113 -4.20 20.06 2.05
N VAL A 114 -5.20 19.35 2.56
CA VAL A 114 -5.55 19.38 3.99
C VAL A 114 -4.43 18.79 4.85
N ALA A 115 -3.81 17.71 4.38
CA ALA A 115 -2.74 17.02 5.10
C ALA A 115 -1.36 17.69 5.00
N ASP A 116 -1.23 18.76 4.20
CA ASP A 116 0.03 19.39 3.80
C ASP A 116 1.03 18.34 3.28
N ALA A 117 0.58 17.57 2.29
CA ALA A 117 1.33 16.46 1.70
C ALA A 117 1.66 16.70 0.22
N ASP A 118 2.87 16.32 -0.17
CA ASP A 118 3.30 16.28 -1.58
C ASP A 118 2.54 15.15 -2.30
N LEU A 119 1.87 15.46 -3.41
CA LEU A 119 1.22 14.44 -4.25
C LEU A 119 2.06 14.23 -5.51
N ARG A 120 2.50 12.99 -5.72
CA ARG A 120 3.19 12.57 -6.94
C ARG A 120 2.47 11.44 -7.64
N VAL A 121 2.31 11.59 -8.95
CA VAL A 121 1.69 10.58 -9.82
C VAL A 121 2.76 9.97 -10.70
N TYR A 122 2.83 8.65 -10.70
CA TYR A 122 3.82 7.84 -11.39
C TYR A 122 3.10 6.99 -12.44
N GLU A 123 3.30 7.30 -13.71
CA GLU A 123 2.64 6.63 -14.83
C GLU A 123 3.49 5.47 -15.36
N LEU A 124 2.93 4.26 -15.41
CA LEU A 124 3.58 3.06 -15.96
C LEU A 124 2.92 2.69 -17.30
N ASP A 125 3.32 3.41 -18.36
CA ASP A 125 2.86 3.25 -19.74
C ASP A 125 1.35 2.97 -19.89
N LEU A 126 0.54 4.02 -19.72
CA LEU A 126 -0.93 3.90 -19.68
C LEU A 126 -1.54 3.38 -21.00
N ASP A 127 -0.83 3.45 -22.12
CA ASP A 127 -1.29 2.95 -23.42
C ASP A 127 -1.02 1.45 -23.60
N SER A 128 -0.07 0.90 -22.83
CA SER A 128 0.33 -0.50 -22.86
C SER A 128 -0.09 -1.20 -21.56
N PRO A 129 -1.36 -1.60 -21.42
CA PRO A 129 -1.78 -2.40 -20.28
C PRO A 129 -1.03 -3.72 -20.23
N THR A 130 -1.06 -4.35 -19.05
CA THR A 130 -0.64 -5.75 -18.90
C THR A 130 -1.42 -6.68 -19.83
N ALA A 131 -0.91 -7.90 -20.04
CA ALA A 131 -1.64 -8.93 -20.73
C ALA A 131 -2.88 -9.39 -19.94
N ASP A 132 -3.86 -10.01 -20.60
CA ASP A 132 -4.98 -10.65 -19.91
C ASP A 132 -4.47 -11.88 -19.16
N PHE A 133 -4.42 -11.79 -17.82
CA PHE A 133 -3.89 -12.86 -16.98
C PHE A 133 -4.69 -14.17 -17.07
N THR A 134 -5.89 -14.15 -17.64
CA THR A 134 -6.69 -15.36 -17.86
C THR A 134 -6.14 -16.25 -18.98
N GLN A 135 -5.20 -15.73 -19.77
CA GLN A 135 -4.57 -16.43 -20.91
C GLN A 135 -3.09 -16.78 -20.66
N GLY A 136 -2.55 -16.40 -19.50
CA GLY A 136 -1.14 -16.54 -19.15
C GLY A 136 -0.70 -15.44 -18.19
N PRO A 137 0.60 -15.16 -18.06
CA PRO A 137 1.07 -14.12 -17.15
C PRO A 137 0.68 -12.71 -17.59
N ALA A 138 0.27 -11.86 -16.65
CA ALA A 138 0.00 -10.44 -16.89
C ALA A 138 1.24 -9.66 -17.38
N MET A 139 2.41 -10.01 -16.83
CA MET A 139 3.69 -9.37 -17.12
C MET A 139 4.76 -10.43 -17.45
N ASP A 140 5.72 -10.05 -18.29
CA ASP A 140 6.99 -10.78 -18.34
C ASP A 140 7.85 -10.45 -17.11
N GLU A 141 8.92 -11.22 -16.89
CA GLU A 141 9.77 -11.05 -15.72
C GLU A 141 10.42 -9.67 -15.69
N GLU A 142 10.97 -9.23 -16.82
CA GLU A 142 11.64 -7.95 -16.96
C GLU A 142 10.67 -6.77 -16.71
N GLY A 143 9.46 -6.82 -17.25
CA GLY A 143 8.43 -5.80 -17.06
C GLY A 143 7.98 -5.70 -15.61
N CYS A 144 7.79 -6.82 -14.92
CA CYS A 144 7.46 -6.83 -13.50
C CYS A 144 8.61 -6.25 -12.67
N ALA A 145 9.85 -6.69 -12.90
CA ALA A 145 11.03 -6.22 -12.19
C ALA A 145 11.29 -4.73 -12.44
N ARG A 146 11.12 -4.25 -13.68
CA ARG A 146 11.20 -2.82 -14.03
C ARG A 146 10.12 -1.99 -13.34
N ALA A 147 8.90 -2.47 -13.26
CA ALA A 147 7.82 -1.77 -12.56
C ALA A 147 8.12 -1.65 -11.05
N MET A 148 8.64 -2.72 -10.43
CA MET A 148 9.14 -2.66 -9.05
C MET A 148 10.26 -1.62 -8.90
N ALA A 149 11.28 -1.66 -9.76
CA ALA A 149 12.36 -0.67 -9.74
C ALA A 149 11.87 0.76 -9.94
N TYR A 150 10.88 0.97 -10.81
CA TYR A 150 10.24 2.28 -10.98
C TYR A 150 9.52 2.74 -9.72
N GLY A 151 8.85 1.83 -9.02
CA GLY A 151 8.25 2.08 -7.70
C GLY A 151 9.26 2.52 -6.64
N MET A 152 10.47 1.96 -6.65
CA MET A 152 11.55 2.34 -5.73
C MET A 152 11.94 3.83 -5.87
N MET A 153 11.78 4.42 -7.06
CA MET A 153 12.02 5.84 -7.32
C MET A 153 11.00 6.77 -6.63
N GLY A 154 9.92 6.22 -6.07
CA GLY A 154 8.96 6.94 -5.25
C GLY A 154 9.52 7.43 -3.91
N VAL A 155 10.63 6.83 -3.47
CA VAL A 155 11.26 7.06 -2.16
C VAL A 155 12.46 7.98 -2.32
N GLU A 156 12.37 9.18 -1.77
CA GLU A 156 13.44 10.17 -1.77
C GLU A 156 13.96 10.44 -0.35
N PRO A 157 15.24 10.84 -0.20
CA PRO A 157 15.76 11.30 1.08
C PRO A 157 14.92 12.42 1.67
N GLY A 158 14.68 12.37 2.98
CA GLY A 158 13.95 13.42 3.71
C GLY A 158 12.43 13.22 3.81
N LEU A 159 11.88 12.15 3.21
CA LEU A 159 10.48 11.77 3.47
C LEU A 159 10.31 11.32 4.92
N HIS A 160 9.31 11.86 5.60
CA HIS A 160 8.97 11.45 6.97
C HIS A 160 7.92 10.34 7.00
N LEU A 161 7.10 10.25 5.94
CA LEU A 161 6.03 9.27 5.77
C LEU A 161 5.71 9.16 4.28
N LEU A 162 5.67 7.93 3.77
CA LEU A 162 5.22 7.64 2.41
C LEU A 162 3.82 7.03 2.45
N CYS A 163 2.89 7.59 1.69
CA CYS A 163 1.54 7.11 1.54
C CYS A 163 1.38 6.54 0.12
N LEU A 164 0.96 5.30 0.00
CA LEU A 164 0.89 4.60 -1.28
C LEU A 164 -0.55 4.50 -1.75
N GLY A 165 -0.76 4.91 -2.99
CA GLY A 165 -2.02 4.83 -3.71
C GLY A 165 -1.82 4.27 -5.10
N GLU A 166 -2.93 3.96 -5.74
CA GLU A 166 -2.93 3.35 -7.07
C GLU A 166 -4.13 3.82 -7.89
N MET A 167 -3.99 3.73 -9.21
CA MET A 167 -5.03 4.06 -10.18
C MET A 167 -4.92 3.12 -11.37
N GLY A 168 -5.93 2.29 -11.61
CA GLY A 168 -5.93 1.46 -12.80
C GLY A 168 -7.24 0.76 -13.08
N ILE A 169 -7.76 0.88 -14.29
CA ILE A 169 -8.94 0.11 -14.66
C ILE A 169 -8.60 -1.39 -14.70
N GLY A 170 -9.31 -2.16 -13.85
CA GLY A 170 -9.13 -3.61 -13.68
C GLY A 170 -8.33 -4.02 -12.44
N ASN A 171 -7.70 -3.07 -11.74
CA ASN A 171 -6.87 -3.28 -10.56
C ASN A 171 -7.52 -4.11 -9.44
N THR A 172 -8.82 -3.92 -9.16
CA THR A 172 -9.53 -4.64 -8.10
C THR A 172 -9.69 -6.12 -8.44
N THR A 173 -9.82 -6.46 -9.73
CA THR A 173 -9.83 -7.86 -10.18
C THR A 173 -8.45 -8.50 -9.99
N ALA A 174 -7.39 -7.78 -10.36
CA ALA A 174 -6.01 -8.22 -10.13
C ALA A 174 -5.70 -8.38 -8.64
N ALA A 175 -6.09 -7.40 -7.80
CA ALA A 175 -5.94 -7.46 -6.35
C ALA A 175 -6.66 -8.68 -5.74
N SER A 176 -7.90 -8.95 -6.16
CA SER A 176 -8.62 -10.16 -5.74
C SER A 176 -7.91 -11.45 -6.18
N ALA A 177 -7.32 -11.46 -7.39
CA ALA A 177 -6.54 -12.60 -7.87
C ALA A 177 -5.27 -12.83 -7.06
N LEU A 178 -4.55 -11.75 -6.69
CA LEU A 178 -3.40 -11.82 -5.78
C LEU A 178 -3.81 -12.42 -4.44
N CYS A 179 -4.87 -11.91 -3.81
CA CYS A 179 -5.31 -12.44 -2.52
C CYS A 179 -5.75 -13.91 -2.61
N ALA A 180 -6.48 -14.29 -3.65
CA ALA A 180 -6.91 -15.67 -3.87
C ALA A 180 -5.71 -16.62 -4.07
N ALA A 181 -4.70 -16.18 -4.81
CA ALA A 181 -3.46 -16.94 -5.03
C ALA A 181 -2.65 -17.11 -3.75
N LEU A 182 -2.48 -16.04 -2.98
CA LEU A 182 -1.64 -16.03 -1.77
C LEU A 182 -2.31 -16.73 -0.57
N PHE A 183 -3.62 -16.62 -0.43
CA PHE A 183 -4.33 -17.00 0.80
C PHE A 183 -5.44 -18.04 0.63
N GLY A 184 -5.68 -18.50 -0.60
CA GLY A 184 -6.72 -19.48 -0.92
C GLY A 184 -8.13 -18.92 -0.75
N GLY A 185 -9.10 -19.78 -0.42
CA GLY A 185 -10.50 -19.39 -0.20
C GLY A 185 -11.37 -19.26 -1.47
N GLY A 186 -10.73 -19.18 -2.65
CA GLY A 186 -11.41 -19.07 -3.94
C GLY A 186 -11.80 -17.63 -4.28
N ALA A 187 -12.09 -17.37 -5.56
CA ALA A 187 -12.31 -16.03 -6.09
C ALA A 187 -13.45 -15.27 -5.40
N ALA A 188 -14.56 -15.95 -5.10
CA ALA A 188 -15.77 -15.33 -4.52
C ALA A 188 -15.54 -14.69 -3.14
N GLU A 189 -14.51 -15.10 -2.39
CA GLU A 189 -14.20 -14.51 -1.08
C GLU A 189 -13.50 -13.15 -1.18
N TRP A 190 -12.87 -12.87 -2.33
CA TRP A 190 -12.01 -11.69 -2.52
C TRP A 190 -12.58 -10.66 -3.48
N VAL A 191 -13.48 -11.10 -4.38
CA VAL A 191 -14.01 -10.24 -5.44
C VAL A 191 -15.10 -9.32 -4.89
N GLY A 192 -14.89 -8.01 -5.09
CA GLY A 192 -15.83 -6.95 -4.77
C GLY A 192 -16.37 -6.21 -5.99
N PRO A 193 -17.35 -5.32 -5.79
CA PRO A 193 -17.94 -4.51 -6.86
C PRO A 193 -16.95 -3.46 -7.42
N GLY A 194 -15.87 -3.13 -6.73
CA GLY A 194 -14.86 -2.17 -7.18
C GLY A 194 -15.47 -0.82 -7.59
N THR A 195 -15.40 -0.52 -8.88
CA THR A 195 -15.97 0.69 -9.49
C THR A 195 -17.50 0.76 -9.48
N GLY A 196 -18.19 -0.22 -8.88
CA GLY A 196 -19.64 -0.28 -8.75
C GLY A 196 -20.31 -1.16 -9.79
N VAL A 197 -19.67 -2.27 -10.18
CA VAL A 197 -20.27 -3.21 -11.13
C VAL A 197 -21.55 -3.85 -10.58
N ASP A 198 -22.45 -4.23 -11.50
CA ASP A 198 -23.68 -4.94 -11.21
C ASP A 198 -23.41 -6.43 -10.86
N PRO A 199 -24.44 -7.21 -10.45
CA PRO A 199 -24.26 -8.63 -10.12
C PRO A 199 -23.65 -9.47 -11.26
N ASP A 200 -23.99 -9.16 -12.51
CA ASP A 200 -23.41 -9.85 -13.67
C ASP A 200 -21.93 -9.50 -13.85
N GLY A 201 -21.55 -8.24 -13.62
CA GLY A 201 -20.16 -7.80 -13.58
C GLY A 201 -19.38 -8.45 -12.45
N LEU A 202 -19.99 -8.63 -11.28
CA LEU A 202 -19.38 -9.38 -10.18
C LEU A 202 -19.13 -10.84 -10.58
N ALA A 203 -20.09 -11.50 -11.22
CA ALA A 203 -19.92 -12.87 -11.73
C ALA A 203 -18.78 -12.95 -12.78
N ARG A 204 -18.69 -11.97 -13.70
CA ARG A 204 -17.58 -11.88 -14.65
C ARG A 204 -16.22 -11.70 -13.96
N LYS A 205 -16.15 -10.90 -12.89
CA LYS A 205 -14.93 -10.74 -12.09
C LYS A 205 -14.52 -12.05 -11.41
N VAL A 206 -15.46 -12.77 -10.79
CA VAL A 206 -15.21 -14.08 -10.18
C VAL A 206 -14.66 -15.05 -11.22
N ALA A 207 -15.33 -15.18 -12.37
CA ALA A 207 -14.89 -16.06 -13.45
C ALA A 207 -13.51 -15.66 -14.02
N ALA A 208 -13.21 -14.36 -14.11
CA ALA A 208 -11.89 -13.89 -14.54
C ALA A 208 -10.81 -14.29 -13.54
N VAL A 209 -11.03 -14.11 -12.23
CA VAL A 209 -10.07 -14.52 -11.20
C VAL A 209 -9.84 -16.04 -11.23
N GLU A 210 -10.89 -16.85 -11.32
CA GLU A 210 -10.77 -18.31 -11.42
C GLU A 210 -9.98 -18.75 -12.66
N ALA A 211 -10.28 -18.15 -13.82
CA ALA A 211 -9.55 -18.42 -15.05
C ALA A 211 -8.07 -18.01 -14.94
N GLY A 212 -7.78 -16.88 -14.30
CA GLY A 212 -6.41 -16.42 -14.02
C GLY A 212 -5.62 -17.37 -13.15
N LEU A 213 -6.21 -17.83 -12.05
CA LEU A 213 -5.60 -18.83 -11.16
C LEU A 213 -5.33 -20.15 -11.90
N ALA A 214 -6.24 -20.57 -12.77
CA ALA A 214 -6.07 -21.78 -13.57
C ALA A 214 -4.95 -21.64 -14.60
N ALA A 215 -4.91 -20.52 -15.34
CA ALA A 215 -3.91 -20.26 -16.37
C ALA A 215 -2.48 -20.12 -15.81
N ASN A 216 -2.35 -19.67 -14.57
CA ASN A 216 -1.06 -19.38 -13.93
C ASN A 216 -0.71 -20.34 -12.78
N ARG A 217 -1.26 -21.56 -12.78
CA ARG A 217 -1.14 -22.52 -11.66
C ARG A 217 0.30 -22.77 -11.18
N VAL A 218 1.27 -22.77 -12.08
CA VAL A 218 2.69 -23.01 -11.76
C VAL A 218 3.29 -21.89 -10.90
N ALA A 219 2.78 -20.66 -11.02
CA ALA A 219 3.26 -19.48 -10.32
C ALA A 219 2.76 -19.37 -8.87
N LEU A 220 1.68 -20.08 -8.50
CA LEU A 220 0.98 -19.86 -7.22
C LEU A 220 1.79 -20.20 -5.96
N GLY A 221 2.95 -20.85 -6.10
CA GLY A 221 3.85 -21.17 -4.99
C GLY A 221 4.91 -20.13 -4.68
N GLU A 222 5.06 -19.08 -5.50
CA GLU A 222 6.11 -18.07 -5.32
C GLU A 222 5.51 -16.65 -5.40
N PRO A 223 5.59 -15.83 -4.34
CA PRO A 223 4.84 -14.57 -4.28
C PRO A 223 5.17 -13.55 -5.37
N LEU A 224 6.43 -13.42 -5.81
CA LEU A 224 6.78 -12.49 -6.89
C LEU A 224 6.32 -13.03 -8.26
N GLU A 225 6.29 -14.34 -8.45
CA GLU A 225 5.64 -14.95 -9.62
C GLU A 225 4.13 -14.75 -9.60
N VAL A 226 3.48 -14.80 -8.43
CA VAL A 226 2.06 -14.44 -8.28
C VAL A 226 1.82 -12.99 -8.71
N LEU A 227 2.66 -12.05 -8.25
CA LEU A 227 2.62 -10.66 -8.67
C LEU A 227 2.79 -10.50 -10.19
N ARG A 228 3.80 -11.18 -10.75
CA ARG A 228 4.09 -11.16 -12.19
C ARG A 228 2.92 -11.69 -13.02
N CYS A 229 2.29 -12.76 -12.56
CA CYS A 229 1.27 -13.47 -13.32
C CYS A 229 -0.12 -12.86 -13.19
N LEU A 230 -0.49 -12.35 -12.01
CA LEU A 230 -1.86 -11.95 -11.69
C LEU A 230 -2.01 -10.47 -11.31
N GLY A 231 -0.89 -9.75 -11.16
CA GLY A 231 -0.86 -8.35 -10.76
C GLY A 231 -0.95 -7.35 -11.93
N GLY A 232 -0.49 -6.14 -11.66
CA GLY A 232 -0.37 -5.03 -12.60
C GLY A 232 0.92 -4.27 -12.39
N TYR A 233 1.29 -3.41 -13.35
CA TYR A 233 2.51 -2.61 -13.24
C TYR A 233 2.46 -1.66 -12.02
N GLU A 234 1.32 -1.07 -11.72
CA GLU A 234 1.13 -0.21 -10.55
C GLU A 234 1.21 -0.98 -9.22
N LEU A 235 0.70 -2.21 -9.19
CA LEU A 235 0.82 -3.08 -8.01
C LEU A 235 2.27 -3.50 -7.80
N ALA A 236 3.00 -3.82 -8.89
CA ALA A 236 4.43 -4.11 -8.84
C ALA A 236 5.24 -2.88 -8.37
N ALA A 237 4.87 -1.68 -8.83
CA ALA A 237 5.48 -0.44 -8.35
C ALA A 237 5.23 -0.21 -6.86
N ILE A 238 4.03 -0.48 -6.33
CA ILE A 238 3.76 -0.43 -4.89
C ILE A 238 4.68 -1.37 -4.12
N VAL A 239 4.86 -2.61 -4.59
CA VAL A 239 5.78 -3.59 -3.96
C VAL A 239 7.21 -3.03 -3.92
N GLY A 240 7.70 -2.47 -5.03
CA GLY A 240 9.01 -1.83 -5.08
C GLY A 240 9.15 -0.62 -4.16
N ALA A 241 8.12 0.23 -4.09
CA ALA A 241 8.10 1.39 -3.20
C ALA A 241 8.17 0.99 -1.72
N ILE A 242 7.48 -0.09 -1.33
CA ILE A 242 7.54 -0.62 0.05
C ILE A 242 8.96 -1.12 0.37
N LEU A 243 9.61 -1.84 -0.55
CA LEU A 243 10.99 -2.32 -0.38
C LEU A 243 11.97 -1.15 -0.20
N ALA A 244 11.91 -0.16 -1.10
CA ALA A 244 12.77 1.02 -1.01
C ALA A 244 12.53 1.81 0.27
N ALA A 245 11.26 1.99 0.67
CA ALA A 245 10.91 2.69 1.90
C ALA A 245 11.49 1.95 3.11
N ARG A 246 11.45 0.61 3.11
CA ARG A 246 12.06 -0.18 4.19
C ARG A 246 13.57 0.01 4.27
N LEU A 247 14.27 -0.03 3.13
CA LEU A 247 15.71 0.20 3.08
C LEU A 247 16.08 1.61 3.56
N ALA A 248 15.26 2.61 3.24
CA ALA A 248 15.40 3.99 3.70
C ALA A 248 14.87 4.22 5.12
N LYS A 249 14.38 3.18 5.80
CA LYS A 249 13.67 3.26 7.09
C LYS A 249 12.54 4.33 7.10
N THR A 250 11.87 4.53 5.97
CA THR A 250 10.74 5.45 5.84
C THR A 250 9.45 4.72 6.22
N PRO A 251 8.66 5.22 7.20
CA PRO A 251 7.35 4.66 7.51
C PRO A 251 6.39 4.77 6.31
N VAL A 252 5.49 3.78 6.15
CA VAL A 252 4.56 3.69 5.02
C VAL A 252 3.11 3.59 5.49
N LEU A 253 2.20 4.34 4.85
CA LEU A 253 0.76 4.09 4.89
C LEU A 253 0.30 3.43 3.59
N LEU A 254 -0.33 2.26 3.72
CA LEU A 254 -1.03 1.57 2.66
C LEU A 254 -2.46 2.08 2.61
N ASP A 255 -2.97 2.45 1.43
CA ASP A 255 -4.33 3.01 1.28
C ASP A 255 -5.44 1.98 1.55
N GLY A 256 -6.09 1.49 0.49
CA GLY A 256 -7.19 0.54 0.57
C GLY A 256 -6.83 -0.84 0.01
N PHE A 257 -7.84 -1.53 -0.49
CA PHE A 257 -7.76 -2.96 -0.85
C PHE A 257 -6.66 -3.30 -1.85
N ALA A 258 -6.59 -2.63 -3.00
CA ALA A 258 -5.59 -2.95 -4.03
C ALA A 258 -4.16 -2.68 -3.57
N CYS A 259 -3.93 -1.57 -2.87
CA CYS A 259 -2.63 -1.24 -2.28
C CYS A 259 -2.20 -2.29 -1.24
N THR A 260 -3.11 -2.70 -0.35
CA THR A 260 -2.82 -3.74 0.65
C THR A 260 -2.61 -5.11 0.01
N ALA A 261 -3.34 -5.44 -1.06
CA ALA A 261 -3.16 -6.69 -1.81
C ALA A 261 -1.77 -6.76 -2.47
N ALA A 262 -1.28 -5.65 -3.02
CA ALA A 262 0.10 -5.56 -3.50
C ALA A 262 1.10 -5.76 -2.35
N ALA A 263 0.92 -5.07 -1.22
CA ALA A 263 1.78 -5.23 -0.04
C ALA A 263 1.79 -6.67 0.51
N ALA A 264 0.67 -7.38 0.42
CA ALA A 264 0.54 -8.77 0.87
C ALA A 264 1.46 -9.75 0.13
N VAL A 265 1.92 -9.41 -1.08
CA VAL A 265 2.96 -10.16 -1.79
C VAL A 265 4.25 -10.21 -0.97
N LEU A 266 4.67 -9.08 -0.40
CA LEU A 266 5.86 -9.02 0.45
C LEU A 266 5.63 -9.76 1.77
N TRP A 267 4.44 -9.61 2.36
CA TRP A 267 4.08 -10.36 3.56
C TRP A 267 4.15 -11.88 3.36
N ALA A 268 3.74 -12.36 2.18
CA ALA A 268 3.83 -13.77 1.83
C ALA A 268 5.26 -14.26 1.59
N LEU A 269 6.21 -13.36 1.29
CA LEU A 269 7.65 -13.68 1.27
C LEU A 269 8.22 -13.74 2.69
N ASP A 270 7.93 -12.73 3.51
CA ASP A 270 8.26 -12.68 4.93
C ASP A 270 7.22 -11.81 5.67
N SER A 271 6.60 -12.37 6.70
CA SER A 271 5.63 -11.69 7.57
C SER A 271 6.11 -10.34 8.15
N LYS A 272 7.44 -10.15 8.28
CA LYS A 272 8.07 -8.92 8.81
C LYS A 272 8.30 -7.84 7.76
N SER A 273 8.14 -8.15 6.47
CA SER A 273 8.38 -7.20 5.38
C SER A 273 7.49 -5.95 5.46
N LEU A 274 6.36 -6.03 6.18
CA LEU A 274 5.42 -4.93 6.37
C LEU A 274 5.52 -4.24 7.74
N ASP A 275 6.55 -4.50 8.57
CA ASP A 275 6.62 -3.91 9.91
C ASP A 275 6.73 -2.38 9.93
N HIS A 276 7.23 -1.79 8.83
CA HIS A 276 7.29 -0.34 8.60
C HIS A 276 6.05 0.19 7.89
N CYS A 277 5.01 -0.63 7.71
CA CYS A 277 3.76 -0.27 7.09
C CYS A 277 2.62 -0.27 8.13
N LEU A 278 1.74 0.73 8.04
CA LEU A 278 0.40 0.71 8.61
C LEU A 278 -0.63 0.76 7.49
N VAL A 279 -1.82 0.23 7.74
CA VAL A 279 -2.96 0.39 6.82
C VAL A 279 -3.75 1.63 7.20
N ALA A 280 -4.01 2.49 6.24
CA ALA A 280 -4.66 3.77 6.46
C ALA A 280 -6.14 3.61 6.77
N HIS A 281 -6.87 2.83 5.97
CA HIS A 281 -8.30 2.65 6.19
C HIS A 281 -8.80 1.25 5.81
N VAL A 282 -9.89 0.82 6.44
CA VAL A 282 -10.66 -0.32 5.98
C VAL A 282 -11.46 0.12 4.74
N SER A 283 -10.98 -0.30 3.57
CA SER A 283 -11.79 -0.25 2.34
C SER A 283 -13.11 -0.99 2.48
N ALA A 284 -14.19 -0.44 1.89
CA ALA A 284 -15.49 -1.08 1.78
C ALA A 284 -15.51 -2.22 0.73
N GLU A 285 -14.41 -2.50 0.04
CA GLU A 285 -14.27 -3.73 -0.75
C GLU A 285 -14.36 -4.96 0.17
N PRO A 286 -15.25 -5.93 -0.09
CA PRO A 286 -15.53 -7.05 0.81
C PRO A 286 -14.28 -7.86 1.21
N GLY A 287 -13.33 -8.01 0.29
CA GLY A 287 -12.09 -8.76 0.52
C GLY A 287 -11.12 -8.08 1.48
N HIS A 288 -11.27 -6.79 1.79
CA HIS A 288 -10.22 -6.06 2.51
C HIS A 288 -10.15 -6.42 4.00
N ARG A 289 -11.27 -6.50 4.72
CA ARG A 289 -11.26 -6.93 6.13
C ARG A 289 -10.64 -8.32 6.28
N ARG A 290 -11.03 -9.24 5.40
CA ARG A 290 -10.43 -10.59 5.34
C ARG A 290 -8.93 -10.52 5.10
N LEU A 291 -8.47 -9.67 4.18
CA LEU A 291 -7.04 -9.49 3.92
C LEU A 291 -6.31 -9.01 5.18
N LEU A 292 -6.85 -8.00 5.85
CA LEU A 292 -6.31 -7.46 7.11
C LEU A 292 -6.19 -8.53 8.19
N ASP A 293 -7.22 -9.36 8.34
CA ASP A 293 -7.20 -10.50 9.27
C ASP A 293 -6.09 -11.51 8.91
N ARG A 294 -5.91 -11.82 7.62
CA ARG A 294 -4.87 -12.77 7.16
C ARG A 294 -3.46 -12.26 7.41
N ILE A 295 -3.21 -10.97 7.24
CA ILE A 295 -1.87 -10.38 7.44
C ILE A 295 -1.65 -9.85 8.87
N GLY A 296 -2.65 -9.97 9.75
CA GLY A 296 -2.57 -9.53 11.15
C GLY A 296 -2.40 -8.03 11.31
N ARG A 297 -3.12 -7.22 10.52
CA ARG A 297 -3.02 -5.74 10.54
C ARG A 297 -4.37 -5.10 10.86
N GLU A 298 -4.34 -3.99 11.59
CA GLU A 298 -5.51 -3.16 11.87
C GLU A 298 -5.34 -1.79 11.16
N ALA A 299 -6.37 -1.34 10.44
CA ALA A 299 -6.33 -0.06 9.75
C ALA A 299 -6.59 1.11 10.71
N ILE A 300 -6.08 2.31 10.42
CA ILE A 300 -6.26 3.51 11.27
C ILE A 300 -7.71 4.00 11.26
N LEU A 301 -8.38 3.93 10.10
CA LEU A 301 -9.73 4.45 9.89
C LEU A 301 -10.70 3.35 9.40
N ASP A 302 -11.97 3.40 9.77
CA ASP A 302 -13.06 2.66 9.11
C ASP A 302 -14.18 3.64 8.76
N LEU A 303 -14.17 4.12 7.52
CA LEU A 303 -15.06 5.18 7.02
C LEU A 303 -15.93 4.71 5.83
N GLY A 304 -15.88 3.42 5.49
CA GLY A 304 -16.59 2.89 4.31
C GLY A 304 -16.09 3.44 2.96
N MET A 305 -14.85 3.96 2.91
CA MET A 305 -14.24 4.46 1.68
C MET A 305 -13.85 3.31 0.74
N ARG A 306 -13.89 3.54 -0.58
CA ARG A 306 -13.49 2.56 -1.61
C ARG A 306 -13.05 3.21 -2.93
N LEU A 307 -12.55 4.44 -2.85
CA LEU A 307 -12.11 5.19 -4.02
C LEU A 307 -10.76 4.67 -4.54
N GLY A 308 -9.81 4.38 -3.64
CA GLY A 308 -8.41 4.16 -4.00
C GLY A 308 -7.65 5.47 -4.11
N GLU A 309 -6.73 5.56 -5.07
CA GLU A 309 -5.96 6.78 -5.39
C GLU A 309 -5.05 7.29 -4.26
N GLY A 310 -4.89 6.55 -3.15
CA GLY A 310 -4.17 7.04 -1.97
C GLY A 310 -5.01 7.97 -1.09
N SER A 311 -6.33 8.05 -1.33
CA SER A 311 -7.23 8.98 -0.64
C SER A 311 -7.37 8.70 0.87
N GLY A 312 -7.53 7.43 1.26
CA GLY A 312 -7.55 7.04 2.67
C GLY A 312 -6.20 7.23 3.34
N ALA A 313 -5.10 6.93 2.64
CA ALA A 313 -3.75 7.20 3.11
C ALA A 313 -3.51 8.70 3.34
N ALA A 314 -3.90 9.56 2.40
CA ALA A 314 -3.82 11.00 2.53
C ALA A 314 -4.62 11.52 3.74
N LEU A 315 -5.81 10.97 3.97
CA LEU A 315 -6.63 11.32 5.13
C LEU A 315 -5.98 10.88 6.46
N ALA A 316 -5.43 9.67 6.51
CA ALA A 316 -4.80 9.10 7.69
C ALA A 316 -3.51 9.83 8.12
N ILE A 317 -2.86 10.60 7.23
CA ILE A 317 -1.74 11.49 7.60
C ILE A 317 -2.13 12.38 8.78
N ASN A 318 -3.35 12.91 8.81
CA ASN A 318 -3.80 13.80 9.88
C ASN A 318 -3.84 13.11 11.25
N VAL A 319 -4.19 11.81 11.28
CA VAL A 319 -4.18 11.02 12.52
C VAL A 319 -2.74 10.74 12.97
N VAL A 320 -1.86 10.39 12.02
CA VAL A 320 -0.43 10.16 12.33
C VAL A 320 0.22 11.46 12.81
N ARG A 321 -0.11 12.59 12.20
CA ARG A 321 0.35 13.93 12.62
C ARG A 321 -0.10 14.23 14.05
N ALA A 322 -1.38 14.01 14.34
CA ALA A 322 -1.91 14.20 15.68
C ALA A 322 -1.22 13.30 16.72
N ALA A 323 -0.91 12.04 16.39
CA ALA A 323 -0.17 11.15 17.27
C ALA A 323 1.24 11.68 17.57
N VAL A 324 1.99 12.08 16.53
CA VAL A 324 3.35 12.61 16.65
C VAL A 324 3.38 13.91 17.44
N ASP A 325 2.52 14.88 17.07
CA ASP A 325 2.51 16.20 17.69
C ASP A 325 1.98 16.15 19.13
N CYS A 326 1.00 15.29 19.43
CA CYS A 326 0.52 15.06 20.79
C CYS A 326 1.64 14.48 21.66
N HIS A 327 2.33 13.44 21.18
CA HIS A 327 3.45 12.82 21.89
C HIS A 327 4.59 13.81 22.16
N ALA A 328 4.97 14.59 21.14
CA ALA A 328 6.05 15.55 21.25
C ALA A 328 5.67 16.76 22.14
N GLY A 329 4.42 17.25 22.03
CA GLY A 329 3.98 18.50 22.65
C GLY A 329 3.38 18.39 24.05
N MET A 330 2.92 17.21 24.49
CA MET A 330 2.36 17.06 25.84
C MET A 330 3.41 17.25 26.93
N ALA A 331 3.04 17.92 28.02
CA ALA A 331 3.87 18.01 29.22
C ALA A 331 3.87 16.66 29.96
N SER A 332 4.98 16.37 30.64
CA SER A 332 5.05 15.33 31.66
C SER A 332 4.40 15.77 32.97
N PHE A 333 4.09 14.81 33.85
CA PHE A 333 3.63 15.10 35.22
C PHE A 333 4.57 16.06 35.95
N ASP A 334 5.88 15.84 35.82
CA ASP A 334 6.92 16.68 36.43
C ASP A 334 6.91 18.10 35.86
N GLU A 335 6.87 18.25 34.53
CA GLU A 335 6.84 19.55 33.85
C GLU A 335 5.57 20.35 34.17
N ALA A 336 4.44 19.67 34.33
CA ALA A 336 3.15 20.29 34.65
C ALA A 336 2.92 20.52 36.15
N GLY A 337 3.80 20.01 37.02
CA GLY A 337 3.61 20.06 38.48
C GLY A 337 2.40 19.25 38.96
N VAL A 338 1.95 18.26 38.19
CA VAL A 338 0.82 17.40 38.55
C VAL A 338 1.34 16.24 39.38
N SER A 339 0.75 16.01 40.55
CA SER A 339 1.13 14.88 41.41
C SER A 339 0.93 13.56 40.68
N GLY A 340 1.93 12.67 40.76
CA GLY A 340 1.85 11.32 40.24
C GLY A 340 0.84 10.45 41.00
N LYS A 341 0.69 9.19 40.56
CA LYS A 341 -0.13 8.21 41.29
C LYS A 341 0.37 8.07 42.74
N ALA A 342 -0.58 8.07 43.67
CA ALA A 342 -0.35 7.68 45.06
C ALA A 342 -0.04 6.18 45.18
#